data_AF-A0A9P9D0D8-F1
#
_entry.id   AF-A0A9P9D0D8-F1
#
_cell.length_a   1.000
_cell.length_b   1.000
_cell.length_c   1.000
_cell.angle_alpha   90.00
_cell.angle_beta   90.00
_cell.angle_gamma   90.00
#
_symmetry.space_group_name_H-M   'P 1'
#
loop_
_entity.id
_entity.type
_entity.pdbx_description
1 polymer ?
#
loop_
_entity_poly.entity_id
_entity_poly.type
_entity_poly.pdbx_seq_one_letter_code
_entity_poly.pdbx_strand_id
1 'polypeptide(L)'
;MAYLSSLGPFGVPFFNNEAEANLREGIRMRSYVLYSNRRLFRTKSGYIGLSFPEIEVGDFVCVFQGGNMPLTIRSVGNDELFLVGEAYV
;
A
#
# COMPACT_ATOMS: atom_id res chain seq x y z
N MET A 1 17.62 28.53 -23.47
CA MET A 1 17.38 29.64 -22.53
C MET A 1 16.67 29.07 -21.31
N ALA A 2 17.32 29.08 -20.14
CA ALA A 2 16.78 28.53 -18.89
C ALA A 2 15.87 29.56 -18.20
N TYR A 3 14.67 29.16 -17.80
CA TYR A 3 13.71 30.00 -17.08
C TYR A 3 14.07 29.96 -15.58
N LEU A 4 14.44 31.12 -15.04
CA LEU A 4 14.72 31.29 -13.61
C LEU A 4 13.41 31.20 -12.83
N SER A 5 13.24 30.16 -12.02
CA SER A 5 12.21 30.07 -11.00
C SER A 5 12.48 31.13 -9.92
N SER A 6 11.52 32.02 -9.69
CA SER A 6 11.57 32.89 -8.52
C SER A 6 11.36 32.02 -7.27
N LEU A 7 12.28 32.15 -6.30
CA LEU A 7 12.16 31.50 -5.00
C LEU A 7 11.06 32.19 -4.19
N GLY A 8 10.18 31.39 -3.58
CA GLY A 8 9.20 31.91 -2.61
C GLY A 8 9.85 32.34 -1.30
N PRO A 9 9.08 33.01 -0.41
CA PRO A 9 9.59 33.62 0.83
C PRO A 9 10.24 32.65 1.84
N PHE A 10 10.30 31.35 1.52
CA PHE A 10 10.95 30.30 2.32
C PHE A 10 11.97 29.46 1.53
N GLY A 11 12.44 29.93 0.37
CA GLY A 11 13.42 29.20 -0.45
C GLY A 11 12.86 27.94 -1.13
N VAL A 12 11.53 27.75 -1.09
CA VAL A 12 10.83 26.75 -1.90
C VAL A 12 10.55 27.32 -3.30
N PRO A 13 10.82 26.58 -4.39
CA PRO A 13 10.48 27.02 -5.73
C PRO A 13 8.96 27.23 -5.86
N PHE A 14 8.52 28.34 -6.45
CA PHE A 14 7.16 28.44 -6.97
C PHE A 14 7.07 27.53 -8.20
N PHE A 15 6.54 26.33 -8.03
CA PHE A 15 6.16 25.47 -9.13
C PHE A 15 4.90 26.05 -9.79
N ASN A 16 4.84 26.10 -11.13
CA ASN A 16 3.64 26.55 -11.82
C ASN A 16 2.49 25.53 -11.62
N ASN A 17 1.24 25.94 -11.84
CA ASN A 17 0.05 25.06 -11.72
C ASN A 17 0.20 23.75 -12.53
N GLU A 18 0.92 23.78 -13.64
CA GLU A 18 1.18 22.59 -14.47
C GLU A 18 2.17 21.62 -13.81
N ALA A 19 3.23 22.11 -13.17
CA ALA A 19 4.19 21.29 -12.44
C ALA A 19 3.55 20.68 -11.19
N GLU A 20 2.69 21.41 -10.48
CA GLU A 20 1.91 20.85 -9.39
C GLU A 20 0.91 19.79 -9.88
N ALA A 21 0.24 20.02 -11.01
CA ALA A 21 -0.68 19.05 -11.62
C ALA A 21 0.07 17.79 -12.07
N ASN A 22 1.23 17.95 -12.71
CA ASN A 22 2.08 16.84 -13.16
C ASN A 22 2.67 16.07 -11.97
N LEU A 23 3.04 16.75 -10.88
CA LEU A 23 3.49 16.10 -9.65
C LEU A 23 2.35 15.33 -8.98
N ARG A 24 1.14 15.91 -8.93
CA ARG A 24 -0.06 15.23 -8.43
C ARG A 24 -0.37 13.98 -9.23
N GLU A 25 -0.30 14.06 -10.55
CA GLU A 25 -0.49 12.87 -11.40
C GLU A 25 0.65 11.87 -11.29
N GLY A 26 1.89 12.33 -11.14
CA GLY A 26 3.02 11.44 -10.87
C GLY A 26 2.85 10.68 -9.54
N ILE A 27 2.44 11.37 -8.47
CA ILE A 27 2.16 10.76 -7.16
C ILE A 27 0.98 9.81 -7.27
N ARG A 28 -0.13 10.24 -7.89
CA ARG A 28 -1.34 9.43 -8.07
C ARG A 28 -1.06 8.17 -8.88
N MET A 29 -0.31 8.27 -9.98
CA MET A 29 0.03 7.14 -10.83
C MET A 29 0.96 6.17 -10.11
N ARG A 30 1.93 6.67 -9.35
CA ARG A 30 2.81 5.84 -8.52
C ARG A 30 2.03 5.14 -7.40
N SER A 31 1.12 5.86 -6.73
CA SER A 31 0.22 5.28 -5.72
C SER A 31 -0.68 4.22 -6.34
N TYR A 32 -1.18 4.44 -7.55
CA TYR A 32 -1.96 3.43 -8.27
C TYR A 32 -1.10 2.18 -8.50
N VAL A 33 0.07 2.28 -9.12
CA VAL A 33 0.92 1.12 -9.41
C VAL A 33 1.35 0.36 -8.14
N LEU A 34 1.64 1.06 -7.04
CA LEU A 34 2.11 0.43 -5.80
C LEU A 34 1.00 -0.14 -4.91
N TYR A 35 -0.21 0.45 -4.95
CA TYR A 35 -1.30 0.09 -4.05
C TYR A 35 -2.55 -0.48 -4.74
N SER A 36 -2.64 -0.45 -6.08
CA SER A 36 -3.85 -0.89 -6.82
C SER A 36 -4.13 -2.38 -6.69
N ASN A 37 -3.14 -3.18 -6.31
CA ASN A 37 -3.27 -4.63 -6.21
C ASN A 37 -3.41 -5.07 -4.75
N ARG A 38 -4.15 -4.33 -3.93
CA ARG A 38 -4.46 -4.72 -2.55
C ARG A 38 -5.96 -4.79 -2.32
N ARG A 39 -6.39 -5.81 -1.58
CA ARG A 39 -7.79 -5.98 -1.19
C ARG A 39 -7.98 -5.56 0.25
N LEU A 40 -8.96 -4.69 0.48
CA LEU A 40 -9.45 -4.35 1.81
C LEU A 40 -10.19 -5.56 2.40
N PHE A 41 -9.89 -5.90 3.63
CA PHE A 41 -10.58 -6.95 4.36
C PHE A 41 -10.86 -6.53 5.81
N ARG A 42 -11.73 -7.28 6.48
CA ARG A 42 -12.00 -7.14 7.91
C ARG A 42 -11.80 -8.48 8.59
N THR A 43 -11.03 -8.52 9.67
CA THR A 43 -10.88 -9.74 10.47
C THR A 43 -12.15 -10.03 11.25
N LYS A 44 -12.33 -11.29 11.69
CA LYS A 44 -13.41 -11.67 12.61
C LYS A 44 -13.38 -10.90 13.93
N SER A 45 -12.18 -10.52 14.39
CA SER A 45 -11.94 -9.70 15.59
C SER A 45 -12.21 -8.20 15.38
N GLY A 46 -12.50 -7.77 14.15
CA GLY A 46 -12.94 -6.42 13.85
C GLY A 46 -11.87 -5.47 13.31
N TYR A 47 -10.63 -5.93 13.12
CA TYR A 47 -9.57 -5.13 12.51
C TYR A 47 -9.81 -4.96 11.01
N ILE A 48 -9.40 -3.82 10.45
CA ILE A 48 -9.48 -3.53 9.02
C ILE A 48 -8.07 -3.58 8.46
N GLY A 49 -7.88 -4.32 7.38
CA GLY A 49 -6.55 -4.48 6.80
C GLY A 49 -6.53 -4.46 5.27
N LEU A 50 -5.32 -4.42 4.74
CA LEU A 50 -4.99 -4.53 3.32
C LEU A 50 -4.11 -5.77 3.11
N SER A 51 -4.46 -6.59 2.13
CA SER A 51 -3.66 -7.77 1.75
C SER A 51 -3.58 -7.91 0.23
N PHE A 52 -2.88 -8.94 -0.24
CA PHE A 52 -2.83 -9.33 -1.64
C PHE A 52 -4.24 -9.59 -2.23
N PRO A 53 -4.43 -9.44 -3.55
CA PRO A 53 -5.75 -9.61 -4.19
C PRO A 53 -6.34 -11.00 -4.01
N GLU A 54 -5.49 -12.01 -3.79
CA GLU A 54 -5.86 -13.41 -3.62
C GLU A 54 -6.45 -13.72 -2.24
N ILE A 55 -6.49 -12.76 -1.30
CA ILE A 55 -7.10 -12.97 0.02
C ILE A 55 -8.60 -13.32 -0.10
N GLU A 56 -9.02 -14.33 0.64
CA GLU A 56 -10.37 -14.87 0.66
C GLU A 56 -10.96 -14.92 2.08
N VAL A 57 -12.29 -14.97 2.16
CA VAL A 57 -12.98 -15.20 3.44
C VAL A 57 -12.61 -16.59 3.95
N GLY A 58 -12.09 -16.66 5.17
CA GLY A 58 -11.58 -17.89 5.77
C GLY A 58 -10.06 -17.93 5.89
N ASP A 59 -9.35 -17.06 5.17
CA ASP A 59 -7.93 -16.85 5.39
C ASP A 59 -7.67 -16.29 6.80
N PHE A 60 -6.53 -16.66 7.36
CA PHE A 60 -6.06 -16.22 8.67
C PHE A 60 -5.05 -15.10 8.49
N VAL A 61 -5.09 -14.10 9.37
CA VAL A 61 -4.01 -13.13 9.49
C VAL A 61 -3.23 -13.42 10.75
N CYS A 62 -1.97 -13.77 10.59
CA CYS A 62 -1.11 -14.26 11.65
C CYS A 62 0.14 -13.37 11.76
N VAL A 63 0.54 -13.08 13.00
CA VAL A 63 1.88 -12.57 13.31
C VAL A 63 2.68 -13.74 13.85
N PHE A 64 3.70 -14.18 13.12
CA PHE A 64 4.56 -15.26 13.54
C PHE A 64 5.59 -14.77 14.55
N GLN A 65 5.95 -15.62 15.50
CA GLN A 65 6.99 -15.29 16.47
C GLN A 65 8.32 -14.97 15.74
N GLY A 66 8.88 -13.80 16.04
CA GLY A 66 10.08 -13.29 15.35
C GLY A 66 9.80 -12.59 14.02
N GLY A 67 8.58 -12.63 13.51
CA GLY A 67 8.14 -11.85 12.36
C GLY A 67 7.89 -10.38 12.73
N ASN A 68 8.15 -9.48 11.80
CA ASN A 68 7.96 -8.04 11.97
C ASN A 68 6.72 -7.50 11.22
N MET A 69 5.95 -8.38 10.58
CA MET A 69 4.74 -8.01 9.84
C MET A 69 3.67 -9.12 9.91
N PRO A 70 2.38 -8.76 9.82
CA PRO A 70 1.30 -9.73 9.63
C PRO A 70 1.39 -10.43 8.27
N LEU A 71 1.05 -11.72 8.24
CA LEU A 71 0.96 -12.52 7.01
C LEU A 71 -0.44 -13.11 6.88
N THR A 72 -0.95 -13.16 5.66
CA THR A 72 -2.19 -13.85 5.30
C THR A 72 -1.86 -15.31 4.96
N ILE A 73 -2.51 -16.24 5.66
CA ILE A 73 -2.29 -17.68 5.57
C ILE A 73 -3.61 -18.38 5.24
N ARG A 74 -3.54 -19.36 4.34
CA ARG A 74 -4.67 -20.23 3.97
C ARG A 74 -4.39 -21.66 4.40
N SER A 75 -5.34 -22.31 5.06
CA SER A 75 -5.26 -23.75 5.29
C SER A 75 -5.63 -24.50 4.01
N VAL A 76 -4.81 -25.48 3.63
CA VAL A 76 -5.04 -26.30 2.41
C VAL A 76 -5.29 -27.78 2.74
N GLY A 77 -5.50 -28.12 4.02
CA GLY A 77 -5.73 -29.49 4.51
C GLY A 77 -4.49 -30.12 5.14
N ASN A 78 -4.63 -31.26 5.84
CA ASN A 78 -3.53 -32.07 6.41
C ASN A 78 -2.40 -31.26 7.09
N ASP A 79 -2.74 -30.30 7.96
CA ASP A 79 -1.78 -29.42 8.65
C ASP A 79 -0.87 -28.59 7.72
N GLU A 80 -1.23 -28.48 6.44
CA GLU A 80 -0.53 -27.66 5.46
C GLU A 80 -1.11 -26.24 5.41
N LEU A 81 -0.19 -25.28 5.33
CA LEU A 81 -0.47 -23.85 5.28
C LEU A 81 0.13 -23.26 4.01
N PHE A 82 -0.68 -22.52 3.28
CA PHE A 82 -0.26 -21.74 2.13
C PHE A 82 -0.09 -20.27 2.52
N LEU A 83 1.08 -19.71 2.23
CA LEU A 83 1.34 -18.28 2.40
C LEU A 83 0.72 -17.51 1.24
N VAL A 84 -0.37 -16.80 1.51
CA VAL A 84 -1.04 -15.94 0.50
C VAL A 84 -0.22 -14.68 0.26
N GLY A 85 0.28 -14.05 1.32
CA GLY A 85 1.14 -12.87 1.21
C GLY A 85 1.18 -12.04 2.49
N GLU A 86 1.79 -10.85 2.41
CA GLU A 86 1.82 -9.90 3.53
C GLU A 86 0.47 -9.21 3.74
N ALA A 87 0.23 -8.80 4.98
CA ALA A 87 -0.93 -8.00 5.36
C ALA A 87 -0.54 -6.79 6.21
N TYR A 88 -1.33 -5.73 6.09
CA TYR A 88 -1.27 -4.53 6.93
C TYR A 88 -2.61 -4.44 7.65
N VAL A 89 -2.61 -4.44 8.98
CA VAL A 89 -3.82 -4.54 9.82
C VAL A 89 -3.80 -3.46 10.90
#